data_AF-A0A086SWN2-F1
#
_entry.id   AF-A0A086SWN2-F1
#
_cell.length_a   1.000
_cell.length_b   1.000
_cell.length_c   1.000
_cell.angle_alpha   90.00
_cell.angle_beta   90.00
_cell.angle_gamma   90.00
#
_symmetry.space_group_name_H-M   'P 1'
#
loop_
_entity.id
_entity.type
_entity.pdbx_description
1 polymer ?
#
loop_
_entity_poly.entity_id
_entity_poly.type
_entity_poly.pdbx_seq_one_letter_code
_entity_poly.pdbx_strand_id
1 'polypeptide(L)'
;MALNTNRSRGPERSLFPFSLLYIAATFSVGLAINVWIFYRVTGGLFNPAITLGLYLIGVLGPIRAILVLIAQFMAGIAAAAVADGLVPPWPLPTS
;
A
#
# COMPACT_ATOMS: atom_id res chain seq x y z
N MET A 1 14.49 8.82 13.63
CA MET A 1 14.07 10.18 13.20
C MET A 1 12.97 10.09 12.16
N ALA A 2 11.89 9.39 12.50
CA ALA A 2 10.62 9.41 11.78
C ALA A 2 9.54 9.29 12.85
N LEU A 3 8.38 9.92 12.62
CA LEU A 3 7.16 9.85 13.44
C LEU A 3 6.91 10.95 14.50
N ASN A 4 7.20 12.23 14.21
CA ASN A 4 6.41 13.34 14.79
C ASN A 4 6.44 14.66 13.97
N THR A 5 6.03 14.63 12.71
CA THR A 5 5.78 15.86 11.92
C THR A 5 4.40 15.91 11.27
N ASN A 6 3.60 14.84 11.39
CA ASN A 6 2.25 14.75 10.82
C ASN A 6 1.26 14.18 11.86
N ARG A 7 1.35 14.63 13.12
CA ARG A 7 0.44 14.20 14.17
C ARG A 7 -0.74 15.14 14.26
N SER A 8 -1.91 14.69 13.81
CA SER A 8 -3.12 15.50 13.71
C SER A 8 -3.79 15.74 15.09
N ARG A 9 -3.28 16.70 15.88
CA ARG A 9 -3.97 17.24 17.09
C ARG A 9 -3.88 18.78 17.08
N GLY A 10 -4.91 19.47 16.54
CA GLY A 10 -5.04 20.93 16.58
C GLY A 10 -5.39 21.60 15.23
N PRO A 11 -5.94 22.83 15.22
CA PRO A 11 -6.48 23.53 14.04
C PRO A 11 -5.44 24.12 13.07
N GLU A 12 -4.17 24.19 13.45
CA GLU A 12 -3.10 24.75 12.63
C GLU A 12 -2.10 23.64 12.24
N ARG A 13 -2.21 23.12 11.00
CA ARG A 13 -1.45 21.94 10.52
C ARG A 13 -0.74 22.23 9.22
N SER A 14 0.57 22.47 9.29
CA SER A 14 1.41 22.46 8.10
C SER A 14 1.86 21.03 7.82
N LEU A 15 1.08 20.30 7.02
CA LEU A 15 1.49 19.03 6.46
C LEU A 15 2.66 19.31 5.53
N PHE A 16 3.87 18.87 5.87
CA PHE A 16 5.02 19.10 5.00
C PHE A 16 4.75 18.48 3.62
N PRO A 17 4.60 19.28 2.56
CA PRO A 17 4.20 18.78 1.25
C PRO A 17 5.17 17.71 0.72
N PHE A 18 6.46 17.86 1.03
CA PHE A 18 7.50 16.89 0.68
C PHE A 18 7.28 15.50 1.29
N SER A 19 6.82 15.40 2.55
CA SER A 19 6.55 14.11 3.19
C SER A 19 5.34 13.41 2.56
N LEU A 20 4.29 14.16 2.26
CA LEU A 20 3.11 13.63 1.57
C LEU A 20 3.46 13.18 0.14
N LEU A 21 4.22 14.00 -0.59
CA LEU A 21 4.69 13.68 -1.93
C LEU A 21 5.57 12.43 -1.94
N TYR A 22 6.47 12.30 -0.97
CA TYR A 22 7.32 11.12 -0.83
C TYR A 22 6.50 9.83 -0.61
N ILE A 23 5.53 9.85 0.29
CA ILE A 23 4.64 8.69 0.54
C ILE A 23 3.79 8.38 -0.69
N ALA A 24 3.20 9.41 -1.32
CA ALA A 24 2.36 9.23 -2.50
C ALA A 24 3.16 8.69 -3.71
N ALA A 25 4.35 9.23 -3.95
CA ALA A 25 5.22 8.82 -5.05
C ALA A 25 5.73 7.39 -4.86
N THR A 26 6.20 7.02 -3.67
CA THR A 26 6.68 5.67 -3.39
C THR A 26 5.57 4.62 -3.53
N PHE A 27 4.37 4.90 -3.03
CA PHE A 27 3.21 4.02 -3.22
C PHE A 27 2.82 3.89 -4.70
N SER A 28 2.75 5.01 -5.43
CA SER A 28 2.30 5.01 -6.83
C SER A 28 3.30 4.34 -7.77
N VAL A 29 4.59 4.62 -7.62
CA VAL A 29 5.65 4.00 -8.42
C VAL A 29 5.74 2.50 -8.11
N GLY A 30 5.66 2.13 -6.83
CA GLY A 30 5.62 0.72 -6.42
C GLY A 30 4.44 -0.04 -7.05
N LEU A 31 3.24 0.56 -7.03
CA LEU A 31 2.07 -0.03 -7.69
C LEU A 31 2.25 -0.11 -9.21
N ALA A 32 2.74 0.96 -9.87
CA ALA A 32 2.95 0.98 -11.31
C ALA A 32 3.92 -0.11 -11.79
N ILE A 33 5.02 -0.32 -11.07
CA ILE A 33 6.00 -1.38 -11.36
C ILE A 33 5.36 -2.76 -11.23
N ASN A 34 4.64 -3.01 -10.12
CA ASN A 34 3.97 -4.30 -9.91
C ASN A 34 2.89 -4.55 -10.98
N VAL A 35 2.08 -3.55 -11.33
CA VAL A 35 1.10 -3.63 -12.42
C VAL A 35 1.80 -4.00 -13.71
N TRP A 36 2.88 -3.29 -14.08
CA TRP A 36 3.60 -3.53 -15.34
C TRP A 36 4.12 -4.97 -15.46
N ILE A 37 4.75 -5.48 -14.39
CA ILE A 37 5.31 -6.83 -14.35
C ILE A 37 4.20 -7.88 -14.45
N PHE A 38 3.11 -7.71 -13.70
CA PHE A 38 2.08 -8.74 -13.56
C PHE A 38 0.85 -8.52 -14.44
N TYR A 39 0.81 -7.48 -15.27
CA TYR A 39 -0.33 -7.15 -16.14
C TYR A 39 -0.74 -8.34 -17.01
N ARG A 40 0.23 -9.07 -17.56
CA ARG A 40 -0.04 -10.25 -18.41
C ARG A 40 -0.42 -11.52 -17.65
N VAL A 41 -0.18 -11.58 -16.34
CA VAL A 41 -0.42 -12.77 -15.51
C VAL A 41 -1.72 -12.63 -14.74
N THR A 42 -1.84 -11.57 -13.93
CA THR A 42 -2.97 -11.37 -13.02
C THR A 42 -3.86 -10.20 -13.41
N GLY A 43 -3.45 -9.39 -14.40
CA GLY A 43 -4.12 -8.13 -14.75
C GLY A 43 -3.68 -6.93 -13.91
N GLY A 44 -2.72 -7.12 -12.99
CA GLY A 44 -2.15 -6.02 -12.20
C GLY A 44 -3.11 -5.40 -11.19
N LEU A 45 -3.99 -6.18 -10.56
CA LEU A 45 -5.08 -5.63 -9.75
C LEU A 45 -4.63 -4.93 -8.47
N PHE A 46 -3.74 -5.57 -7.69
CA PHE A 46 -3.06 -5.11 -6.46
C PHE A 46 -3.82 -4.21 -5.46
N ASN A 47 -5.13 -4.11 -5.58
CA ASN A 47 -6.00 -3.25 -4.81
C ASN A 47 -7.40 -3.87 -4.74
N PRO A 48 -7.96 -4.08 -3.54
CA PRO A 48 -9.26 -4.72 -3.38
C PRO A 48 -10.41 -3.88 -3.95
N ALA A 49 -10.29 -2.54 -3.93
CA ALA A 49 -11.29 -1.66 -4.54
C ALA A 49 -11.28 -1.77 -6.08
N ILE A 50 -10.10 -1.91 -6.69
CA ILE A 50 -9.99 -2.12 -8.15
C ILE A 50 -10.57 -3.49 -8.52
N THR A 51 -10.25 -4.50 -7.71
CA THR A 51 -10.76 -5.87 -7.90
C THR A 51 -12.28 -5.91 -7.83
N LEU A 52 -12.87 -5.22 -6.85
CA LEU A 52 -14.32 -5.08 -6.71
C LEU A 52 -14.93 -4.28 -7.87
N GLY A 53 -14.32 -3.17 -8.27
CA GLY A 53 -14.81 -2.36 -9.40
C GLY A 53 -14.86 -3.14 -10.71
N LEU A 54 -13.82 -3.92 -11.02
CA LEU A 54 -13.80 -4.77 -12.20
C LEU A 54 -14.75 -5.97 -12.09
N TYR A 55 -15.02 -6.46 -10.89
CA TYR A 55 -16.08 -7.45 -10.66
C TYR A 55 -17.47 -6.85 -10.93
N LEU A 56 -17.76 -5.65 -10.41
CA LEU A 56 -19.05 -4.97 -10.59
C LEU A 56 -19.34 -4.59 -12.05
N ILE A 57 -18.30 -4.25 -12.83
CA ILE A 57 -18.42 -3.94 -14.27
C ILE A 57 -18.45 -5.23 -15.13
N GLY A 58 -18.30 -6.42 -14.52
CA GLY A 58 -18.43 -7.72 -15.20
C GLY A 58 -17.17 -8.18 -15.94
N VAL A 59 -16.03 -7.51 -15.75
CA VAL A 59 -14.74 -7.87 -16.37
C VAL A 59 -14.09 -9.05 -15.66
N LEU A 60 -14.36 -9.22 -14.36
CA LEU A 60 -13.76 -10.25 -13.51
C LEU A 60 -14.81 -11.28 -13.07
N GLY A 61 -14.52 -12.57 -13.25
CA GLY A 61 -15.39 -13.65 -12.76
C GLY A 61 -15.41 -13.73 -11.22
N PRO A 62 -16.53 -14.16 -10.61
CA PRO A 62 -16.73 -14.13 -9.15
C PRO A 62 -15.69 -14.92 -8.36
N ILE A 63 -15.34 -16.13 -8.82
CA ILE A 63 -14.33 -16.98 -8.16
C ILE A 63 -12.96 -16.29 -8.17
N ARG A 64 -12.56 -15.74 -9.31
CA ARG A 64 -11.29 -15.01 -9.44
C ARG A 64 -11.28 -13.77 -8.56
N ALA A 65 -12.38 -13.03 -8.48
CA ALA A 65 -12.52 -11.86 -7.62
C ALA A 65 -12.29 -12.20 -6.14
N ILE A 66 -12.95 -13.26 -5.64
CA ILE A 66 -12.81 -13.69 -4.24
C ILE A 66 -11.38 -14.16 -3.93
N LEU A 67 -10.81 -15.02 -4.78
CA LEU A 67 -9.45 -15.52 -4.59
C LEU A 67 -8.41 -14.39 -4.59
N VAL A 68 -8.53 -13.46 -5.53
CA VAL A 68 -7.63 -12.29 -5.61
C VAL A 68 -7.79 -11.37 -4.41
N LEU A 69 -9.01 -11.18 -3.92
CA LEU A 69 -9.30 -10.32 -2.78
C LEU A 69 -8.68 -10.89 -1.48
N ILE A 70 -8.81 -12.20 -1.25
CA ILE A 70 -8.15 -12.88 -0.13
C ILE A 70 -6.62 -12.78 -0.25
N ALA A 71 -6.09 -13.04 -1.45
CA ALA A 71 -4.65 -12.95 -1.70
C ALA A 71 -4.10 -11.54 -1.44
N GLN A 72 -4.83 -10.48 -1.80
CA GLN A 72 -4.43 -9.10 -1.56
C GLN A 72 -4.38 -8.75 -0.07
N PHE A 73 -5.33 -9.24 0.73
CA PHE A 73 -5.29 -9.04 2.19
C PHE A 73 -4.11 -9.78 2.83
N MET A 74 -3.88 -11.04 2.45
CA MET A 74 -2.73 -11.79 2.97
C MET A 74 -1.40 -11.16 2.56
N ALA A 75 -1.29 -10.68 1.32
CA ALA A 75 -0.11 -9.97 0.84
C ALA A 75 0.11 -8.66 1.61
N GLY A 76 -0.94 -7.90 1.93
CA GLY A 76 -0.85 -6.69 2.74
C GLY A 76 -0.37 -6.96 4.16
N ILE A 77 -0.87 -8.01 4.81
CA ILE A 77 -0.43 -8.44 6.15
C ILE A 77 1.04 -8.89 6.11
N ALA A 78 1.41 -9.69 5.12
CA ALA A 78 2.79 -10.15 4.95
C ALA A 78 3.75 -8.98 4.70
N ALA A 79 3.36 -8.02 3.85
CA ALA A 79 4.14 -6.81 3.59
C ALA A 79 4.33 -5.96 4.85
N ALA A 80 3.29 -5.82 5.68
CA ALA A 80 3.38 -5.12 6.96
C ALA A 80 4.32 -5.83 7.94
N ALA A 81 4.24 -7.16 8.05
CA ALA A 81 5.14 -7.94 8.90
C ALA A 81 6.61 -7.85 8.45
N VAL A 82 6.86 -7.88 7.14
CA VAL A 82 8.20 -7.69 6.58
C VAL A 82 8.71 -6.27 6.83
N ALA A 83 7.87 -5.25 6.66
CA ALA A 83 8.24 -3.87 6.96
C ALA A 83 8.61 -3.69 8.44
N ASP A 84 7.84 -4.28 9.35
CA ASP A 84 8.12 -4.24 10.80
C ASP A 84 9.42 -4.97 11.16
N GLY A 85 9.70 -6.11 10.52
CA GLY A 85 10.94 -6.86 10.73
C GLY A 85 12.20 -6.22 10.11
N LEU A 86 12.04 -5.43 9.04
CA LEU A 86 13.17 -4.77 8.35
C LEU A 86 13.49 -3.38 8.91
N VAL A 87 12.47 -2.66 9.38
CA VAL A 87 12.66 -1.32 9.93
C VAL A 87 13.14 -1.45 11.37
N PRO A 88 14.28 -0.85 11.75
CA PRO A 88 14.77 -0.96 13.11
C PRO A 88 13.74 -0.39 14.11
N PRO A 89 13.52 -1.06 15.25
CA PRO A 89 12.64 -0.55 16.28
C PRO A 89 13.14 0.81 16.78
N TRP A 90 12.20 1.74 16.94
CA TRP A 90 12.47 3.02 17.55
C TRP A 90 12.38 2.89 19.08
N PRO A 91 13.34 3.39 19.89
CA PRO A 91 14.49 4.23 19.57
C PRO A 91 15.80 3.45 19.33
N LEU A 92 16.69 4.04 18.51
CA LEU A 92 18.04 3.52 18.27
C LEU A 92 18.83 3.46 19.60
N PRO A 93 19.78 2.52 19.77
CA PRO A 93 20.65 2.48 20.94
C PRO A 93 21.38 3.82 21.10
N THR A 94 21.15 4.48 22.24
CA THR A 94 21.92 5.64 22.66
C THR A 94 23.08 5.13 23.50
N SER A 95 24.30 5.21 22.96
CA SER A 95 25.53 5.18 23.75
C SER A 95 25.83 6.58 24.28
#